data_AF-A0A1Y5PQF8-F1
#
_entry.id   AF-A0A1Y5PQF8-F1
#
_cell.length_a   1.000
_cell.length_b   1.000
_cell.length_c   1.000
_cell.angle_alpha   90.00
_cell.angle_beta   90.00
_cell.angle_gamma   90.00
#
_symmetry.space_group_name_H-M   'P 1'
#
loop_
_entity.id
_entity.type
_entity.pdbx_description
1 polymer ?
#
loop_
_entity_poly.entity_id
_entity_poly.type
_entity_poly.pdbx_seq_one_letter_code
_entity_poly.pdbx_strand_id
1 'polypeptide(L)'
;MTLTDDQYVAQAEAALAHMRARNKAFLDAAEGINIPWLHDDVRARFDSNGDLVDLDIAPEAMSTYTNVELEELITAVLRETRKQLTEHMHGLFVTYLVPTDPRFDPDITGERYIAPPPPDA
;
A
#
# COMPACT_ATOMS: atom_id res chain seq x y z
N MET A 1 25.40 -1.89 -26.50
CA MET A 1 26.56 -2.68 -26.02
C MET A 1 25.99 -3.89 -25.32
N THR A 2 26.39 -5.08 -25.73
CA THR A 2 26.05 -6.32 -25.01
C THR A 2 26.94 -6.39 -23.78
N LEU A 3 26.36 -6.65 -22.61
CA LEU A 3 27.12 -6.86 -21.38
C LEU A 3 27.94 -8.16 -21.53
N THR A 4 29.12 -8.21 -20.92
CA THR A 4 29.78 -9.51 -20.68
C THR A 4 29.02 -10.28 -19.62
N ASP A 5 29.17 -11.61 -19.57
CA ASP A 5 28.51 -12.47 -18.58
C ASP A 5 28.73 -11.96 -17.13
N ASP A 6 29.97 -11.60 -16.78
CA ASP A 6 30.29 -11.06 -15.46
C ASP A 6 29.59 -9.72 -15.18
N GLN A 7 29.50 -8.83 -16.18
CA GLN A 7 28.79 -7.55 -16.06
C GLN A 7 27.28 -7.75 -15.98
N TYR A 8 26.73 -8.72 -16.70
CA TYR A 8 25.33 -9.10 -16.63
C TYR A 8 24.97 -9.61 -15.23
N VAL A 9 25.76 -10.55 -14.70
CA VAL A 9 25.56 -11.11 -13.36
C VAL A 9 25.66 -10.01 -12.30
N ALA A 10 26.69 -9.16 -12.36
CA ALA A 10 26.85 -8.06 -11.42
C ALA A 10 25.66 -7.07 -11.45
N GLN A 11 25.15 -6.75 -12.65
CA GLN A 11 23.97 -5.90 -12.78
C GLN A 11 22.70 -6.59 -12.28
N ALA A 12 22.52 -7.89 -12.56
CA ALA A 12 21.38 -8.66 -12.09
C ALA A 12 21.36 -8.76 -10.57
N GLU A 13 22.50 -9.03 -9.94
CA GLU A 13 22.63 -9.08 -8.47
C GLU A 13 22.32 -7.72 -7.83
N ALA A 14 22.86 -6.64 -8.40
CA ALA A 14 22.59 -5.29 -7.93
C ALA A 14 21.10 -4.91 -8.07
N ALA A 15 20.48 -5.23 -9.20
CA ALA A 15 19.06 -5.01 -9.42
C ALA A 15 18.18 -5.83 -8.45
N LEU A 16 18.53 -7.10 -8.19
CA LEU A 16 17.82 -7.95 -7.23
C LEU A 16 17.94 -7.44 -5.79
N ALA A 17 19.13 -7.03 -5.38
CA ALA A 17 19.35 -6.41 -4.07
C ALA A 17 18.49 -5.16 -3.92
N HIS A 18 18.47 -4.31 -4.95
CA HIS A 18 17.70 -3.08 -4.96
C HIS A 18 16.18 -3.34 -4.95
N MET A 19 15.68 -4.31 -5.73
CA MET A 19 14.26 -4.72 -5.70
C MET A 19 13.84 -5.21 -4.31
N ARG A 20 14.69 -5.97 -3.61
CA ARG A 20 14.42 -6.42 -2.24
C ARG A 20 14.34 -5.23 -1.28
N ALA A 21 15.25 -4.26 -1.38
CA ALA A 21 15.23 -3.05 -0.57
C ALA A 21 13.96 -2.23 -0.80
N ARG A 22 13.55 -2.05 -2.07
CA ARG A 22 12.30 -1.36 -2.42
C ARG A 22 11.05 -2.10 -1.94
N ASN A 23 11.01 -3.42 -2.05
CA ASN A 23 9.91 -4.22 -1.53
C ASN A 23 9.82 -4.10 0.00
N LYS A 24 10.94 -4.12 0.71
CA LYS A 24 10.95 -3.86 2.14
C LYS A 24 10.40 -2.48 2.48
N ALA A 25 10.88 -1.43 1.80
CA ALA A 25 10.42 -0.07 2.03
C ALA A 25 8.93 0.12 1.71
N PHE A 26 8.43 -0.56 0.67
CA PHE A 26 7.00 -0.64 0.36
C PHE A 26 6.20 -1.27 1.50
N LEU A 27 6.63 -2.42 2.03
CA LEU A 27 5.94 -3.10 3.13
C LEU A 27 5.95 -2.25 4.41
N ASP A 28 7.08 -1.64 4.75
CA ASP A 28 7.21 -0.74 5.91
C ASP A 28 6.26 0.48 5.75
N ALA A 29 6.13 1.03 4.53
CA ALA A 29 5.20 2.13 4.24
C ALA A 29 3.73 1.68 4.27
N ALA A 30 3.44 0.47 3.79
CA ALA A 30 2.11 -0.12 3.78
C ALA A 30 1.59 -0.40 5.19
N GLU A 31 2.45 -0.86 6.09
CA GLU A 31 2.13 -1.02 7.52
C GLU A 31 1.83 0.33 8.19
N GLY A 32 2.45 1.41 7.70
CA GLY A 32 2.22 2.77 8.17
C GLY A 32 0.96 3.46 7.64
N ILE A 33 0.13 2.81 6.81
CA ILE A 33 -1.11 3.42 6.31
C ILE A 33 -2.05 3.66 7.50
N ASN A 34 -2.39 4.93 7.71
CA ASN A 34 -3.36 5.35 8.71
C ASN A 34 -4.52 6.07 8.04
N ILE A 35 -5.70 5.44 8.04
CA ILE A 35 -6.93 6.05 7.50
C ILE A 35 -7.61 6.84 8.62
N PRO A 36 -7.88 8.14 8.43
CA PRO A 36 -8.62 8.93 9.41
C PRO A 36 -10.00 8.33 9.68
N TRP A 37 -10.48 8.47 10.92
CA TRP A 37 -11.84 8.06 11.25
C TRP A 37 -12.85 8.88 10.47
N LEU A 38 -13.77 8.18 9.80
CA LEU A 38 -14.81 8.78 8.97
C LEU A 38 -16.03 9.21 9.78
N HIS A 39 -16.20 8.63 10.97
CA HIS A 39 -17.31 8.91 11.87
C HIS A 39 -16.88 8.74 13.32
N ASP A 40 -17.47 9.54 14.22
CA ASP A 40 -17.14 9.48 15.64
C ASP A 40 -17.74 8.24 16.32
N ASP A 41 -18.97 7.88 15.95
CA ASP A 41 -19.71 6.76 16.55
C ASP A 41 -19.44 5.39 15.92
N VAL A 42 -18.85 5.34 14.72
CA VAL A 42 -18.54 4.08 14.04
C VAL A 42 -17.17 4.17 13.41
N ARG A 43 -16.26 3.29 13.83
CA ARG A 43 -14.87 3.26 13.38
C ARG A 43 -14.52 1.87 12.91
N ALA A 44 -13.84 1.80 11.77
CA ALA A 44 -13.38 0.55 11.21
C ALA A 44 -11.87 0.62 10.95
N ARG A 45 -11.17 -0.46 11.27
CA ARG A 45 -9.74 -0.60 10.96
C ARG A 45 -9.53 -1.84 10.12
N PHE A 46 -8.77 -1.66 9.05
CA PHE A 46 -8.34 -2.72 8.16
C PHE A 46 -6.82 -2.86 8.26
N ASP A 47 -6.32 -4.08 8.09
CA ASP A 47 -4.89 -4.29 7.90
C ASP A 47 -4.47 -4.01 6.44
N SER A 48 -3.17 -4.12 6.16
CA SER A 48 -2.63 -3.91 4.80
C SER A 48 -3.14 -4.92 3.77
N ASN A 49 -3.67 -6.07 4.18
CA ASN A 49 -4.27 -7.05 3.28
C ASN A 49 -5.73 -6.70 2.92
N GLY A 50 -6.31 -5.71 3.60
CA GLY A 50 -7.69 -5.31 3.43
C GLY A 50 -8.67 -6.16 4.25
N ASP A 51 -8.17 -6.90 5.24
CA ASP A 51 -8.99 -7.64 6.19
C ASP A 51 -9.44 -6.71 7.32
N LEU A 52 -10.71 -6.83 7.71
CA LEU A 52 -11.26 -6.07 8.83
C LEU A 52 -10.70 -6.64 10.14
N VAL A 53 -9.94 -5.82 10.86
CA VAL A 53 -9.29 -6.21 12.12
C VAL A 53 -9.93 -5.58 13.35
N ASP A 54 -10.74 -4.53 13.16
CA ASP A 54 -11.46 -3.87 14.24
C ASP A 54 -12.71 -3.15 13.72
N LEU A 55 -13.78 -3.22 14.49
CA LEU A 55 -15.02 -2.46 14.29
C LEU A 55 -15.52 -2.01 15.66
N ASP A 56 -15.42 -0.70 15.89
CA ASP A 56 -15.87 -0.06 17.12
C ASP A 56 -17.14 0.75 16.85
N ILE A 57 -18.14 0.56 17.68
CA ILE A 57 -19.43 1.25 17.60
C ILE A 57 -19.71 1.84 18.98
N ALA A 58 -19.82 3.16 19.05
CA ALA A 58 -20.11 3.86 20.29
C ALA A 58 -21.43 3.36 20.90
N PRO A 59 -21.49 3.10 22.22
CA PRO A 59 -22.72 2.65 22.87
C PRO A 59 -23.92 3.58 22.62
N GLU A 60 -23.66 4.88 22.55
CA GLU A 60 -24.66 5.92 22.31
C GLU A 60 -25.32 5.77 20.93
N ALA A 61 -24.62 5.21 19.94
CA ALA A 61 -25.14 4.97 18.60
C ALA A 61 -26.41 4.11 18.61
N MET A 62 -26.53 3.18 19.57
CA MET A 62 -27.71 2.31 19.74
C MET A 62 -28.97 3.07 20.14
N SER A 63 -28.82 4.28 20.67
CA SER A 63 -29.91 5.17 21.07
C SER A 63 -30.11 6.35 20.12
N THR A 64 -29.04 6.78 19.44
CA THR A 64 -29.04 7.89 18.48
C THR A 64 -29.65 7.48 17.14
N TYR A 65 -29.37 6.26 16.67
CA TYR A 65 -29.78 5.78 15.35
C TYR A 65 -30.82 4.66 15.47
N THR A 66 -31.71 4.58 14.49
CA THR A 66 -32.49 3.35 14.27
C THR A 66 -31.58 2.22 13.77
N ASN A 67 -32.05 0.98 13.88
CA ASN A 67 -31.29 -0.18 13.39
C ASN A 67 -30.89 -0.06 11.92
N VAL A 68 -31.79 0.46 11.07
CA VAL A 68 -31.53 0.62 9.63
C VAL A 68 -30.50 1.71 9.38
N GLU A 69 -30.64 2.87 10.03
CA GLU A 69 -29.67 3.97 9.89
C GLU A 69 -28.27 3.57 10.37
N LEU A 70 -28.19 2.79 11.46
CA LEU A 70 -26.92 2.29 11.96
C LEU A 70 -26.28 1.27 11.01
N GLU A 71 -27.07 0.36 10.43
CA GLU A 71 -26.57 -0.59 9.43
C GLU A 71 -26.05 0.11 8.17
N GLU A 72 -26.76 1.14 7.70
CA GLU A 72 -26.34 1.98 6.59
C GLU A 72 -25.04 2.73 6.92
N LEU A 73 -24.93 3.29 8.13
CA LEU A 73 -23.73 3.98 8.60
C LEU A 73 -22.53 3.04 8.67
N ILE A 74 -22.68 1.87 9.31
CA ILE A 74 -21.62 0.85 9.39
C ILE A 74 -21.18 0.45 7.98
N THR A 75 -22.13 0.20 7.08
CA THR A 75 -21.83 -0.16 5.69
C THR A 75 -21.06 0.94 4.98
N ALA A 76 -21.46 2.20 5.15
CA ALA A 76 -20.79 3.35 4.55
C ALA A 76 -19.34 3.48 5.06
N VAL A 77 -19.15 3.41 6.39
CA VAL A 77 -17.82 3.49 7.01
C VAL A 77 -16.92 2.35 6.53
N LEU A 78 -17.40 1.11 6.53
CA LEU A 78 -16.61 -0.04 6.07
C LEU A 78 -16.20 0.09 4.60
N ARG A 79 -17.13 0.47 3.72
CA ARG A 79 -16.86 0.60 2.28
C ARG A 79 -15.87 1.71 1.99
N GLU A 80 -16.08 2.88 2.59
CA GLU A 80 -15.23 4.04 2.32
C GLU A 80 -13.84 3.86 2.93
N THR A 81 -13.74 3.32 4.16
CA THR A 81 -12.43 3.03 4.78
C THR A 81 -11.62 2.04 3.93
N ARG A 82 -12.25 0.95 3.46
CA ARG A 82 -11.59 -0.03 2.59
C ARG A 82 -11.18 0.56 1.25
N LYS A 83 -12.01 1.43 0.67
CA LYS A 83 -11.70 2.13 -0.58
C LYS A 83 -10.47 3.02 -0.40
N GLN A 84 -10.42 3.84 0.66
CA GLN A 84 -9.27 4.69 0.95
C GLN A 84 -8.01 3.86 1.18
N LEU A 85 -8.08 2.77 1.95
CA LEU A 85 -6.95 1.84 2.12
C LEU A 85 -6.45 1.32 0.76
N THR A 86 -7.36 0.92 -0.13
CA THR A 86 -7.00 0.41 -1.46
C THR A 86 -6.31 1.49 -2.30
N GLU A 87 -6.80 2.73 -2.24
CA GLU A 87 -6.19 3.87 -2.94
C GLU A 87 -4.79 4.18 -2.42
N HIS A 88 -4.61 4.20 -1.09
CA HIS A 88 -3.30 4.36 -0.45
C HIS A 88 -2.34 3.23 -0.82
N MET A 89 -2.79 1.98 -0.74
CA MET A 89 -1.98 0.81 -1.09
C MET A 89 -1.55 0.83 -2.55
N HIS A 90 -2.47 1.15 -3.46
CA HIS A 90 -2.15 1.30 -4.87
C HIS A 90 -1.15 2.43 -5.11
N GLY A 91 -1.33 3.58 -4.42
CA GLY A 91 -0.38 4.69 -4.47
C GLY A 91 1.02 4.29 -4.04
N LEU A 92 1.17 3.56 -2.93
CA LEU A 92 2.45 3.04 -2.49
C LEU A 92 3.02 2.02 -3.49
N PHE A 93 2.19 1.12 -4.00
CA PHE A 93 2.62 0.11 -4.96
C PHE A 93 3.24 0.74 -6.21
N VAL A 94 2.59 1.75 -6.81
CA VAL A 94 3.12 2.42 -8.01
C VAL A 94 4.38 3.22 -7.71
N THR A 95 4.41 3.94 -6.59
CA THR A 95 5.56 4.78 -6.21
C THR A 95 6.80 3.95 -5.92
N TYR A 96 6.64 2.80 -5.25
CA TYR A 96 7.76 1.96 -4.87
C TYR A 96 8.13 0.91 -5.92
N LEU A 97 7.18 0.30 -6.62
CA LEU A 97 7.42 -0.98 -7.31
C LEU A 97 7.14 -0.98 -8.82
N VAL A 98 6.65 0.12 -9.41
CA VAL A 98 6.29 0.15 -10.85
C VAL A 98 7.14 1.16 -11.62
N PRO A 99 8.36 0.80 -12.07
CA PRO A 99 9.28 1.71 -12.78
C PRO A 99 8.73 2.36 -14.05
N THR A 100 7.65 1.82 -14.60
CA THR A 100 6.98 2.34 -15.80
C THR A 100 5.88 3.35 -15.50
N ASP A 101 5.45 3.49 -14.23
CA ASP A 101 4.43 4.47 -13.83
C ASP A 101 5.09 5.85 -13.59
N PRO A 102 4.50 6.96 -14.07
CA PRO A 102 5.04 8.30 -13.84
C PRO A 102 5.20 8.70 -12.36
N ARG A 103 4.48 8.04 -11.44
CA ARG A 103 4.56 8.29 -9.99
C ARG A 103 5.67 7.48 -9.31
N PHE A 104 6.38 6.64 -10.05
CA PHE A 104 7.53 5.92 -9.54
C PHE A 104 8.62 6.88 -9.10
N ASP A 105 9.07 6.72 -7.86
CA ASP A 105 10.16 7.52 -7.32
C ASP A 105 11.45 6.70 -7.31
N PRO A 106 12.41 6.97 -8.21
CA PRO A 106 13.65 6.20 -8.30
C PRO A 106 14.55 6.36 -7.06
N ASP A 107 14.38 7.41 -6.26
CA ASP A 107 15.27 7.77 -5.15
C ASP A 107 14.61 7.56 -3.78
N ILE A 108 13.40 6.98 -3.73
CA ILE A 108 12.61 6.85 -2.49
C ILE A 108 13.29 6.06 -1.37
N THR A 109 14.21 5.16 -1.70
CA THR A 109 14.98 4.40 -0.72
C THR A 109 16.28 5.08 -0.29
N GLY A 110 16.55 6.29 -0.79
CA GLY A 110 17.82 7.02 -0.59
C GLY A 110 18.99 6.49 -1.42
N GLU A 111 18.75 5.46 -2.24
CA GLU A 111 19.72 4.86 -3.17
C GLU A 111 19.21 5.01 -4.59
N ARG A 112 20.12 5.23 -5.53
CA ARG A 112 19.78 5.35 -6.94
C ARG A 112 19.19 4.05 -7.49
N TYR A 113 18.07 4.14 -8.19
CA TYR A 113 17.45 2.99 -8.85
C TYR A 113 18.38 2.27 -9.84
N ILE A 114 18.46 0.94 -9.70
CA ILE A 114 19.20 0.03 -10.58
C ILE A 114 18.20 -0.80 -11.37
N ALA A 115 18.13 -0.55 -12.68
CA ALA A 115 17.29 -1.34 -13.58
C ALA A 115 17.91 -2.73 -13.80
N PRO A 116 17.07 -3.79 -13.89
CA PRO A 116 17.54 -5.11 -14.26
C PRO A 116 18.18 -5.08 -15.66
N PRO A 117 19.16 -5.95 -15.94
CA PRO A 117 19.69 -6.07 -17.29
C PRO A 117 18.56 -6.47 -18.24
N PRO A 118 18.61 -6.05 -19.52
CA PRO A 118 17.64 -6.49 -20.52
C PRO A 118 17.65 -8.03 -20.59
N PRO A 119 16.50 -8.68 -20.80
CA PRO A 119 16.47 -10.11 -21.05
C PRO A 119 17.37 -10.42 -22.26
N ASP A 120 18.19 -11.45 -22.16
CA ASP A 120 19.04 -11.89 -23.26
C ASP A 120 18.16 -12.20 -24.48
N ALA A 121 18.49 -11.59 -25.62
CA ALA A 121 17.81 -11.82 -26.90
C ALA A 121 18.36 -13.08 -27.59
#